data_AF-A0A0B1TUQ1-F1
#
_entry.id   AF-A0A0B1TUQ1-F1
#
_cell.length_a   1.000
_cell.length_b   1.000
_cell.length_c   1.000
_cell.angle_alpha   90.00
_cell.angle_beta   90.00
_cell.angle_gamma   90.00
#
_symmetry.space_group_name_H-M   'P 1'
#
loop_
_entity.id
_entity.type
_entity.pdbx_description
1 polymer ?
#
loop_
_entity_poly.entity_id
_entity_poly.type
_entity_poly.pdbx_seq_one_letter_code
_entity_poly.pdbx_strand_id
1 'polypeptide(L)'
;MSGDEKAEAMEINELRLKNNSFGIIDAQDAEAAQFKSERVKSLVLRVLGVGENLAPEFALQTALVDECGTRLSETDLLDPGAYRNSIHDLIFLLVSSIASTSDVAMEVDAEDSLGSILVIPELDKIQSTKESMALHYLMSTYSRLNTESRNEFFQDYEKQMCLDLRELVLSNVVILLRGYCEPFLSGKLARSSLVRLLYSNLVANSFLSDIIEHCTNRELSDENALSEMVNRPDFLPELVTGIAGREIAHLSYLGPFLSYGIPCDEFVTPIASKFFGDNETPKAEALNMMYESYRRRFETTRSLMHQIVHQLVANPSSRGRCLDYFAAVIKHNEKRAQMRADFATLASHTFTVNLMCVLFELSSKIDLSKVNAMYPFQTNSRVDITEKTRLKMDLQGAKEFAEKCRTLCHSWIFVSYLQLLSCKNMETKGWR
;
A
#
# COMPACT_ATOMS: atom_id res chain seq x y z
N MET A 1 48.79 -39.41 -59.28
CA MET A 1 47.65 -38.47 -59.22
C MET A 1 46.37 -39.18 -58.73
N SER A 2 46.40 -39.88 -57.58
CA SER A 2 45.18 -40.51 -57.02
C SER A 2 45.10 -40.41 -55.50
N GLY A 3 45.96 -39.58 -54.89
CA GLY A 3 46.01 -39.36 -53.43
C GLY A 3 45.22 -38.11 -53.01
N ASP A 4 45.27 -37.04 -53.81
CA ASP A 4 44.63 -35.76 -53.47
C ASP A 4 43.11 -35.76 -53.62
N GLU A 5 42.53 -36.44 -54.63
CA GLU A 5 41.07 -36.48 -54.81
C GLU A 5 40.33 -37.18 -53.65
N LYS A 6 40.98 -38.14 -52.97
CA LYS A 6 40.38 -38.80 -51.79
C LYS A 6 40.45 -37.95 -50.53
N ALA A 7 41.48 -37.11 -50.40
CA ALA A 7 41.63 -36.20 -49.28
C ALA A 7 40.62 -35.05 -49.37
N GLU A 8 40.49 -34.42 -50.54
CA GLU A 8 39.46 -33.38 -50.79
C GLU A 8 38.03 -33.93 -50.63
N ALA A 9 37.75 -35.15 -51.12
CA ALA A 9 36.44 -35.75 -50.96
C ALA A 9 36.09 -36.06 -49.48
N MET A 10 37.08 -36.38 -48.66
CA MET A 10 36.90 -36.64 -47.23
C MET A 10 36.66 -35.35 -46.44
N GLU A 11 37.37 -34.28 -46.79
CA GLU A 11 37.24 -32.95 -46.17
C GLU A 11 35.86 -32.30 -46.49
N ILE A 12 35.38 -32.45 -47.74
CA ILE A 12 34.04 -31.99 -48.15
C ILE A 12 32.94 -32.75 -47.41
N ASN A 13 33.13 -34.04 -47.13
CA ASN A 13 32.16 -34.85 -46.40
C ASN A 13 32.13 -34.49 -44.90
N GLU A 14 33.28 -34.17 -44.30
CA GLU A 14 33.36 -33.67 -42.92
C GLU A 14 32.72 -32.30 -42.75
N LEU A 15 32.90 -31.39 -43.72
CA LEU A 15 32.23 -30.08 -43.73
C LEU A 15 30.70 -30.21 -43.88
N ARG A 16 30.22 -31.16 -44.70
CA ARG A 16 28.78 -31.47 -44.80
C ARG A 16 28.21 -32.08 -43.53
N LEU A 17 28.94 -32.97 -42.87
CA LEU A 17 28.53 -33.56 -41.59
C LEU A 17 28.48 -32.50 -40.49
N LYS A 18 29.47 -31.59 -40.44
CA LYS A 18 29.47 -30.46 -39.51
C LYS A 18 28.32 -29.47 -39.76
N ASN A 19 28.04 -29.12 -41.02
CA ASN A 19 26.90 -28.24 -41.36
C ASN A 19 25.55 -28.90 -41.05
N ASN A 20 25.40 -30.21 -41.29
CA ASN A 20 24.20 -30.94 -40.90
C ASN A 20 24.06 -31.02 -39.38
N SER A 21 25.15 -31.22 -38.63
CA SER A 21 25.07 -31.22 -37.16
C SER A 21 24.76 -29.83 -36.59
N PHE A 22 25.28 -28.74 -37.18
CA PHE A 22 24.92 -27.37 -36.78
C PHE A 22 23.43 -27.08 -37.04
N GLY A 23 22.90 -27.47 -38.20
CA GLY A 23 21.47 -27.31 -38.49
C GLY A 23 20.54 -28.16 -37.61
N ILE A 24 21.00 -29.32 -37.12
CA ILE A 24 20.24 -30.15 -36.17
C ILE A 24 20.26 -29.55 -34.75
N ILE A 25 21.39 -28.96 -34.33
CA ILE A 25 21.50 -28.27 -33.04
C ILE A 25 20.61 -27.01 -33.02
N ASP A 26 20.67 -26.19 -34.08
CA ASP A 26 19.80 -25.00 -34.21
C ASP A 26 18.31 -25.36 -34.24
N ALA A 27 17.95 -26.49 -34.86
CA ALA A 27 16.57 -26.97 -34.88
C ALA A 27 16.10 -27.49 -33.51
N GLN A 28 16.95 -28.21 -32.77
CA GLN A 28 16.64 -28.66 -31.41
C GLN A 28 16.51 -27.50 -30.42
N ASP A 29 17.37 -26.48 -30.56
CA ASP A 29 17.30 -25.27 -29.74
C ASP A 29 16.04 -24.44 -30.06
N ALA A 30 15.63 -24.39 -31.32
CA ALA A 30 14.37 -23.76 -31.74
C ALA A 30 13.13 -24.50 -31.20
N GLU A 31 13.09 -25.84 -31.28
CA GLU A 31 12.00 -26.65 -30.71
C GLU A 31 11.92 -26.50 -29.18
N ALA A 32 13.07 -26.47 -28.50
CA ALA A 32 13.13 -26.25 -27.06
C ALA A 32 12.67 -24.84 -26.67
N ALA A 33 13.03 -23.80 -27.43
CA ALA A 33 12.57 -22.43 -27.22
C ALA A 33 11.05 -22.32 -27.44
N GLN A 34 10.52 -22.95 -28.49
CA GLN A 34 9.09 -22.96 -28.78
C GLN A 34 8.31 -23.68 -27.68
N PHE A 35 8.80 -24.81 -27.18
CA PHE A 35 8.19 -25.52 -26.04
C PHE A 35 8.16 -24.66 -24.77
N LYS A 36 9.25 -23.93 -24.46
CA LYS A 36 9.28 -23.00 -23.32
C LYS A 36 8.26 -21.87 -23.50
N SER A 37 8.22 -21.27 -24.69
CA SER A 37 7.29 -20.18 -25.01
C SER A 37 5.83 -20.60 -24.85
N GLU A 38 5.45 -21.79 -25.34
CA GLU A 38 4.08 -22.31 -25.19
C GLU A 38 3.70 -22.57 -23.73
N ARG A 39 4.63 -23.07 -22.91
CA ARG A 39 4.40 -23.23 -21.47
C ARG A 39 4.15 -21.91 -20.77
N VAL A 40 4.99 -20.90 -21.07
CA VAL A 40 4.85 -19.55 -20.52
C VAL A 40 3.54 -18.91 -20.97
N LYS A 41 3.18 -19.06 -22.25
CA LYS A 41 1.91 -18.57 -22.80
C LYS A 41 0.70 -19.19 -22.10
N SER A 42 0.72 -20.51 -21.88
CA SER A 42 -0.33 -21.21 -21.14
C SER A 42 -0.45 -20.69 -19.70
N LEU A 43 0.69 -20.46 -19.03
CA LEU A 43 0.73 -19.86 -17.70
C LEU A 43 0.12 -18.45 -17.68
N VAL A 44 0.54 -17.57 -18.60
CA VAL A 44 0.04 -16.18 -18.68
C VAL A 44 -1.47 -16.16 -18.93
N LEU A 45 -1.97 -16.91 -19.91
CA LEU A 45 -3.40 -17.00 -20.22
C LEU A 45 -4.22 -17.53 -19.03
N ARG A 46 -3.71 -18.53 -18.33
CA ARG A 46 -4.37 -19.11 -17.16
C ARG A 46 -4.44 -18.12 -16.01
N VAL A 47 -3.36 -17.39 -15.73
CA VAL A 47 -3.29 -16.37 -14.68
C VAL A 47 -4.22 -15.20 -14.97
N LEU A 48 -4.20 -14.69 -16.21
CA LEU A 48 -5.07 -13.59 -16.64
C LEU A 48 -6.53 -14.01 -16.74
N GLY A 49 -6.82 -15.31 -16.68
CA GLY A 49 -8.17 -15.85 -16.77
C GLY A 49 -8.78 -15.68 -18.16
N VAL A 50 -7.98 -15.92 -19.20
CA VAL A 50 -8.33 -15.77 -20.63
C VAL A 50 -8.12 -17.10 -21.39
N GLY A 51 -7.81 -18.18 -20.68
CA GLY A 51 -7.66 -19.53 -21.26
C GLY A 51 -8.74 -20.50 -20.75
N GLU A 52 -8.34 -21.73 -20.44
CA GLU A 52 -9.22 -22.77 -19.90
C GLU A 52 -9.92 -22.35 -18.59
N ASN A 53 -9.28 -21.47 -17.81
CA ASN A 53 -9.81 -20.90 -16.56
C ASN A 53 -10.36 -19.49 -16.79
N LEU A 54 -11.32 -19.36 -17.73
CA LEU A 54 -11.90 -18.07 -18.11
C LEU A 54 -12.51 -17.36 -16.89
N ALA A 55 -12.09 -16.11 -16.68
CA ALA A 55 -12.61 -15.28 -15.62
C ALA A 55 -14.08 -14.91 -15.90
N PRO A 56 -14.96 -14.86 -14.88
CA PRO A 56 -16.38 -14.61 -15.07
C PRO A 56 -16.67 -13.27 -15.76
N GLU A 57 -15.79 -12.27 -15.58
CA GLU A 57 -15.87 -10.96 -16.21
C GLU A 57 -15.82 -11.02 -17.75
N PHE A 58 -15.21 -12.07 -18.30
CA PHE A 58 -14.98 -12.24 -19.74
C PHE A 58 -15.76 -13.42 -20.35
N ALA A 59 -16.64 -14.07 -19.57
CA ALA A 59 -17.39 -15.26 -20.00
C ALA A 59 -18.19 -15.07 -21.31
N LEU A 60 -18.63 -13.83 -21.59
CA LEU A 60 -19.40 -13.46 -22.78
C LEU A 60 -18.58 -12.68 -23.83
N GLN A 61 -17.26 -12.56 -23.65
CA GLN A 61 -16.38 -11.73 -24.49
C GLN A 61 -15.38 -12.57 -25.29
N THR A 62 -15.88 -13.51 -26.11
CA THR A 62 -15.03 -14.45 -26.88
C THR A 62 -14.06 -13.74 -27.82
N ALA A 63 -14.47 -12.65 -28.49
CA ALA A 63 -13.58 -11.88 -29.37
C ALA A 63 -12.39 -11.25 -28.64
N LEU A 64 -12.59 -10.81 -27.38
CA LEU A 64 -11.52 -10.25 -26.56
C LEU A 64 -10.53 -11.34 -26.12
N VAL A 65 -11.05 -12.52 -25.81
CA VAL A 65 -10.25 -13.69 -25.45
C VAL A 65 -9.35 -14.10 -26.63
N ASP A 66 -9.92 -14.14 -27.83
CA ASP A 66 -9.18 -14.46 -29.06
C ASP A 66 -8.09 -13.41 -29.35
N GLU A 67 -8.41 -12.11 -29.21
CA GLU A 67 -7.45 -11.02 -29.40
C GLU A 67 -6.25 -11.13 -28.43
N CYS A 68 -6.51 -11.43 -27.16
CA CYS A 68 -5.45 -11.65 -26.17
C CYS A 68 -4.54 -12.83 -26.57
N GLY A 69 -5.12 -13.92 -27.07
CA GLY A 69 -4.38 -15.08 -27.57
C GLY A 69 -3.49 -14.73 -28.77
N THR A 70 -3.99 -13.93 -29.72
CA THR A 70 -3.22 -13.47 -30.88
C THR A 70 -2.05 -12.59 -30.46
N ARG A 71 -2.28 -11.55 -29.64
CA ARG A 71 -1.23 -10.62 -29.18
C ARG A 71 -0.12 -11.33 -28.40
N LEU A 72 -0.47 -12.31 -27.56
CA LEU A 72 0.53 -13.13 -26.85
C LEU A 72 1.34 -14.02 -27.79
N SER A 73 0.76 -14.47 -28.90
CA SER A 73 1.46 -15.30 -29.89
C SER A 73 2.49 -14.50 -30.70
N GLU A 74 2.30 -13.19 -30.82
CA GLU A 74 3.21 -12.27 -31.52
C GLU A 74 4.32 -11.72 -30.60
N THR A 75 4.23 -11.97 -29.29
CA THR A 75 5.17 -11.45 -28.28
C THR A 75 6.27 -12.49 -27.98
N ASP A 76 7.52 -12.05 -27.92
CA ASP A 76 8.61 -12.89 -27.41
C ASP A 76 8.53 -13.01 -25.87
N LEU A 77 7.97 -14.12 -25.40
CA LEU A 77 7.75 -14.41 -23.98
C LEU A 77 9.02 -14.90 -23.24
N LEU A 78 10.15 -15.00 -23.93
CA LEU A 78 11.44 -15.36 -23.32
C LEU A 78 12.35 -14.15 -23.09
N ASP A 79 12.06 -13.00 -23.71
CA ASP A 79 12.77 -11.74 -23.49
C ASP A 79 12.00 -10.79 -22.55
N PRO A 80 12.49 -10.54 -21.32
CA PRO A 80 11.88 -9.59 -20.38
C PRO A 80 11.70 -8.17 -20.93
N GLY A 81 12.56 -7.73 -21.84
CA GLY A 81 12.40 -6.40 -22.47
C GLY A 81 11.19 -6.34 -23.40
N ALA A 82 10.88 -7.44 -24.08
CA ALA A 82 9.80 -7.53 -25.05
C ALA A 82 8.45 -7.78 -24.38
N TYR A 83 8.32 -8.78 -23.50
CA TYR A 83 7.00 -9.19 -23.02
C TYR A 83 6.39 -8.27 -21.96
N ARG A 84 7.19 -7.54 -21.17
CA ARG A 84 6.64 -6.77 -20.03
C ARG A 84 5.63 -5.72 -20.47
N ASN A 85 5.98 -4.94 -21.50
CA ASN A 85 5.09 -3.92 -22.05
C ASN A 85 3.85 -4.56 -22.69
N SER A 86 4.03 -5.61 -23.50
CA SER A 86 2.92 -6.33 -24.13
C SER A 86 1.93 -6.90 -23.11
N ILE A 87 2.44 -7.51 -22.03
CA ILE A 87 1.59 -8.05 -20.96
C ILE A 87 0.93 -6.92 -20.17
N HIS A 88 1.63 -5.81 -19.92
CA HIS A 88 1.03 -4.65 -19.28
C HIS A 88 -0.16 -4.10 -20.09
N ASP A 89 0.02 -3.93 -21.41
CA ASP A 89 -1.03 -3.50 -22.33
C ASP A 89 -2.20 -4.48 -22.39
N LEU A 90 -1.92 -5.78 -22.31
CA LEU A 90 -2.95 -6.82 -22.23
C LEU A 90 -3.77 -6.73 -20.93
N ILE A 91 -3.12 -6.55 -19.78
CA ILE A 91 -3.82 -6.36 -18.50
C ILE A 91 -4.69 -5.10 -18.58
N PHE A 92 -4.15 -4.00 -19.12
CA PHE A 92 -4.90 -2.76 -19.28
C PHE A 92 -6.11 -2.93 -20.21
N LEU A 93 -5.95 -3.64 -21.33
CA LEU A 93 -7.04 -3.95 -22.27
C LEU A 93 -8.15 -4.75 -21.58
N LEU A 94 -7.79 -5.80 -20.83
CA LEU A 94 -8.73 -6.63 -20.08
C LEU A 94 -9.49 -5.80 -19.04
N VAL A 95 -8.75 -5.04 -18.22
CA VAL A 95 -9.32 -4.15 -17.19
C VAL A 95 -10.27 -3.12 -17.78
N SER A 96 -9.90 -2.51 -18.91
CA SER A 96 -10.71 -1.47 -19.58
C SER A 96 -11.95 -2.03 -20.28
N SER A 97 -11.97 -3.33 -20.57
CA SER A 97 -13.08 -4.02 -21.25
C SER A 97 -14.15 -4.55 -20.27
N ILE A 98 -13.91 -4.47 -18.96
CA ILE A 98 -14.86 -4.91 -17.94
C ILE A 98 -16.12 -4.04 -17.98
N ALA A 99 -17.27 -4.69 -18.13
CA ALA A 99 -18.57 -4.06 -18.09
C ALA A 99 -19.08 -3.91 -16.65
N SER A 100 -19.94 -2.92 -16.39
CA SER A 100 -20.64 -2.81 -15.10
C SER A 100 -21.77 -3.83 -15.05
N THR A 101 -21.98 -4.46 -13.90
CA THR A 101 -23.19 -5.23 -13.66
C THR A 101 -24.32 -4.27 -13.26
N SER A 102 -25.25 -3.98 -14.18
CA SER A 102 -26.45 -3.24 -13.78
C SER A 102 -27.40 -4.14 -12.97
N ASP A 103 -27.85 -3.64 -11.83
CA ASP A 103 -29.15 -3.96 -11.21
C ASP A 103 -29.41 -5.36 -10.64
N VAL A 104 -28.47 -5.90 -9.85
CA VAL A 104 -28.88 -6.75 -8.71
C VAL A 104 -28.12 -6.29 -7.47
N ALA A 105 -28.42 -5.07 -7.00
CA ALA A 105 -28.22 -4.80 -5.59
C ALA A 105 -29.22 -5.70 -4.87
N MET A 106 -28.74 -6.79 -4.26
CA MET A 106 -29.52 -7.39 -3.18
C MET A 106 -29.82 -6.26 -2.21
N GLU A 107 -31.11 -6.00 -1.96
CA GLU A 107 -31.54 -5.11 -0.89
C GLU A 107 -31.02 -5.68 0.42
N VAL A 108 -29.83 -5.23 0.82
CA VAL A 108 -29.38 -5.34 2.20
C VAL A 108 -30.25 -4.34 2.95
N ASP A 109 -30.91 -4.79 4.03
CA ASP A 109 -31.71 -3.91 4.89
C ASP A 109 -30.94 -2.60 5.13
N ALA A 110 -31.54 -1.47 4.75
CA ALA A 110 -30.85 -0.19 4.64
C ALA A 110 -30.22 0.29 5.95
N GLU A 111 -30.63 -0.27 7.10
CA GLU A 111 -30.06 0.01 8.40
C GLU A 111 -28.71 -0.70 8.64
N ASP A 112 -28.49 -1.89 8.08
CA ASP A 112 -27.29 -2.73 8.26
C ASP A 112 -26.26 -2.63 7.12
N SER A 113 -26.52 -1.80 6.11
CA SER A 113 -25.60 -1.55 5.00
C SER A 113 -24.28 -0.89 5.46
N LEU A 114 -23.20 -1.08 4.71
CA LEU A 114 -21.90 -0.50 5.12
C LEU A 114 -21.93 1.03 5.06
N GLY A 115 -22.59 1.61 4.06
CA GLY A 115 -22.74 3.05 3.93
C GLY A 115 -23.65 3.65 5.00
N SER A 116 -24.68 2.96 5.48
CA SER A 116 -25.46 3.41 6.65
C SER A 116 -24.62 3.35 7.94
N ILE A 117 -23.89 2.26 8.17
CA ILE A 117 -23.03 2.07 9.35
C ILE A 117 -21.91 3.13 9.42
N LEU A 118 -21.32 3.48 8.29
CA LEU A 118 -20.21 4.43 8.20
C LEU A 118 -20.65 5.87 7.91
N VAL A 119 -21.95 6.11 7.67
CA VAL A 119 -22.50 7.40 7.24
C VAL A 119 -21.86 7.89 5.92
N ILE A 120 -21.61 6.96 4.99
CA ILE A 120 -21.07 7.23 3.65
C ILE A 120 -21.92 6.45 2.62
N PRO A 121 -23.08 6.99 2.20
CA PRO A 121 -24.04 6.29 1.34
C PRO A 121 -23.47 5.88 -0.02
N GLU A 122 -22.41 6.56 -0.48
CA GLU A 122 -21.72 6.25 -1.73
C GLU A 122 -21.13 4.84 -1.71
N LEU A 123 -20.68 4.35 -0.54
CA LEU A 123 -20.05 3.03 -0.42
C LEU A 123 -20.99 1.90 -0.84
N ASP A 124 -22.30 2.04 -0.68
CA ASP A 124 -23.24 0.96 -1.05
C ASP A 124 -23.49 0.87 -2.55
N LYS A 125 -23.36 1.99 -3.26
CA LYS A 125 -23.57 2.06 -4.71
C LYS A 125 -22.34 1.64 -5.51
N ILE A 126 -21.19 1.52 -4.87
CA ILE A 126 -19.91 1.29 -5.55
C ILE A 126 -19.72 -0.18 -5.96
N GLN A 127 -20.39 -1.14 -5.32
CA GLN A 127 -20.15 -2.57 -5.54
C GLN A 127 -20.36 -3.02 -7.00
N SER A 128 -21.33 -2.43 -7.70
CA SER A 128 -21.69 -2.74 -9.10
C SER A 128 -20.92 -1.95 -10.15
N THR A 129 -19.99 -1.09 -9.73
CA THR A 129 -19.21 -0.25 -10.65
C THR A 129 -18.16 -1.07 -11.42
N LYS A 130 -17.77 -0.60 -12.62
CA LYS A 130 -16.70 -1.21 -13.42
C LYS A 130 -15.38 -1.24 -12.65
N GLU A 131 -15.13 -0.20 -11.85
CA GLU A 131 -13.93 -0.04 -11.03
C GLU A 131 -13.88 -1.07 -9.90
N SER A 132 -15.03 -1.35 -9.27
CA SER A 132 -15.16 -2.44 -8.29
C SER A 132 -14.83 -3.78 -8.94
N MET A 133 -15.43 -4.08 -10.10
CA MET A 133 -15.18 -5.32 -10.83
C MET A 133 -13.73 -5.45 -11.32
N ALA A 134 -13.14 -4.37 -11.83
CA ALA A 134 -11.74 -4.32 -12.23
C ALA A 134 -10.78 -4.59 -11.07
N LEU A 135 -11.05 -4.00 -9.90
CA LEU A 135 -10.24 -4.24 -8.70
C LEU A 135 -10.37 -5.70 -8.23
N HIS A 136 -11.58 -6.26 -8.25
CA HIS A 136 -11.80 -7.68 -7.96
C HIS A 136 -11.04 -8.58 -8.92
N TYR A 137 -11.11 -8.31 -10.22
CA TYR A 137 -10.37 -9.05 -11.23
C TYR A 137 -8.86 -9.04 -10.96
N LEU A 138 -8.26 -7.87 -10.71
CA LEU A 138 -6.84 -7.73 -10.41
C LEU A 138 -6.44 -8.48 -9.12
N MET A 139 -7.27 -8.39 -8.07
CA MET A 139 -7.08 -9.15 -6.82
C MET A 139 -7.15 -10.67 -7.04
N SER A 140 -8.10 -11.13 -7.85
CA SER A 140 -8.23 -12.54 -8.22
C SER A 140 -7.03 -13.02 -9.06
N THR A 141 -6.56 -12.21 -10.00
CA THR A 141 -5.34 -12.49 -10.78
C THR A 141 -4.11 -12.59 -9.88
N TYR A 142 -3.94 -11.68 -8.93
CA TYR A 142 -2.89 -11.75 -7.92
C TYR A 142 -3.00 -13.03 -7.05
N SER A 143 -4.21 -13.42 -6.65
CA SER A 143 -4.44 -14.66 -5.90
C SER A 143 -4.11 -15.92 -6.72
N ARG A 144 -4.43 -15.93 -8.02
CA ARG A 144 -4.06 -17.01 -8.95
C ARG A 144 -2.54 -17.12 -9.05
N LEU A 145 -1.84 -15.99 -9.21
CA LEU A 145 -0.36 -15.96 -9.24
C LEU A 145 0.28 -16.53 -7.98
N ASN A 146 -0.22 -16.15 -6.80
CA ASN A 146 0.30 -16.68 -5.54
C ASN A 146 0.08 -18.18 -5.35
N THR A 147 -0.88 -18.75 -6.08
CA THR A 147 -1.15 -20.19 -6.09
C THR A 147 -0.21 -20.89 -7.08
N GLU A 148 -0.10 -20.36 -8.30
CA GLU A 148 0.80 -20.89 -9.34
C GLU A 148 2.28 -20.77 -8.93
N SER A 149 2.68 -19.73 -8.19
CA SER A 149 4.06 -19.56 -7.70
C SER A 149 4.50 -20.64 -6.71
N ARG A 150 3.56 -21.43 -6.16
CA ARG A 150 3.84 -22.56 -5.26
C ARG A 150 4.00 -23.89 -6.01
N ASN A 151 3.87 -23.88 -7.34
CA ASN A 151 3.99 -25.08 -8.15
C ASN A 151 5.45 -25.55 -8.20
N GLU A 152 5.72 -26.70 -7.59
CA GLU A 152 7.07 -27.28 -7.51
C GLU A 152 7.59 -27.76 -8.88
N PHE A 153 6.69 -28.03 -9.83
CA PHE A 153 7.04 -28.51 -11.19
C PHE A 153 7.46 -27.40 -12.16
N PHE A 154 7.36 -26.14 -11.74
CA PHE A 154 7.80 -25.01 -12.55
C PHE A 154 9.31 -24.97 -12.70
N GLN A 155 9.72 -24.73 -13.94
CA GLN A 155 11.09 -24.43 -14.29
C GLN A 155 11.42 -22.97 -13.93
N ASP A 156 12.70 -22.62 -13.94
CA ASP A 156 13.16 -21.29 -13.51
C ASP A 156 12.54 -20.15 -14.33
N TYR A 157 12.31 -20.35 -15.63
CA TYR A 157 11.68 -19.35 -16.50
C TYR A 157 10.19 -19.12 -16.18
N GLU A 158 9.45 -20.16 -15.75
CA GLU A 158 8.05 -20.01 -15.30
C GLU A 158 7.98 -19.32 -13.95
N LYS A 159 8.89 -19.67 -13.03
CA LYS A 159 9.00 -19.00 -11.72
C LYS A 159 9.33 -17.52 -11.88
N GLN A 160 10.26 -17.19 -12.77
CA GLN A 160 10.60 -15.81 -13.11
C GLN A 160 9.40 -15.08 -13.72
N MET A 161 8.70 -15.69 -14.68
CA MET A 161 7.48 -15.13 -15.25
C MET A 161 6.41 -14.87 -14.17
N CYS A 162 6.23 -15.74 -13.19
CA CYS A 162 5.30 -15.49 -12.07
C CYS A 162 5.68 -14.24 -11.26
N LEU A 163 6.97 -14.02 -11.00
CA LEU A 163 7.45 -12.82 -10.30
C LEU A 163 7.15 -11.56 -11.11
N ASP A 164 7.44 -11.61 -12.41
CA ASP A 164 7.24 -10.50 -13.35
C ASP A 164 5.76 -10.17 -13.52
N LEU A 165 4.91 -11.19 -13.71
CA LEU A 165 3.46 -11.03 -13.76
C LEU A 165 2.89 -10.43 -12.47
N ARG A 166 3.39 -10.85 -11.30
CA ARG A 166 2.94 -10.30 -10.02
C ARG A 166 3.26 -8.81 -9.94
N GLU A 167 4.44 -8.41 -10.35
CA GLU A 167 4.81 -6.99 -10.40
C GLU A 167 3.94 -6.20 -11.39
N LEU A 168 3.69 -6.73 -12.60
CA LEU A 168 2.84 -6.08 -13.61
C LEU A 168 1.38 -5.94 -13.14
N VAL A 169 0.85 -6.93 -12.41
CA VAL A 169 -0.49 -6.87 -11.82
C VAL A 169 -0.54 -5.80 -10.72
N LEU A 170 0.45 -5.76 -9.83
CA LEU A 170 0.53 -4.72 -8.78
C LEU A 170 0.67 -3.32 -9.39
N SER A 171 1.46 -3.17 -10.46
CA SER A 171 1.58 -1.93 -11.22
C SER A 171 0.24 -1.48 -11.78
N ASN A 172 -0.53 -2.38 -12.41
CA ASN A 172 -1.88 -2.08 -12.90
C ASN A 172 -2.86 -1.70 -11.78
N VAL A 173 -2.77 -2.32 -10.60
CA VAL A 173 -3.55 -1.91 -9.44
C VAL A 173 -3.20 -0.47 -9.04
N VAL A 174 -1.93 -0.11 -9.01
CA VAL A 174 -1.50 1.26 -8.67
C VAL A 174 -1.96 2.27 -9.72
N ILE A 175 -1.86 1.95 -11.02
CA ILE A 175 -2.36 2.78 -12.14
C ILE A 175 -3.86 3.04 -11.98
N LEU A 176 -4.64 1.98 -11.72
CA LEU A 176 -6.08 2.09 -11.48
C LEU A 176 -6.40 2.97 -10.27
N LEU A 177 -5.72 2.74 -9.13
CA LEU A 177 -5.94 3.48 -7.89
C LEU A 177 -5.48 4.94 -7.98
N ARG A 178 -4.46 5.25 -8.78
CA ARG A 178 -4.02 6.63 -9.06
C ARG A 178 -4.97 7.35 -10.03
N GLY A 179 -5.71 6.61 -10.84
CA GLY A 179 -6.66 7.15 -11.82
C GLY A 179 -6.05 7.41 -13.19
N TYR A 180 -4.94 6.76 -13.52
CA TYR A 180 -4.31 6.88 -14.86
C TYR A 180 -5.08 6.15 -15.96
N CYS A 181 -6.13 5.40 -15.61
CA CYS A 181 -7.05 4.78 -16.57
C CYS A 181 -8.19 5.72 -17.01
N GLU A 182 -8.22 7.00 -16.59
CA GLU A 182 -9.23 7.95 -17.07
C GLU A 182 -9.05 8.23 -18.58
N PRO A 183 -10.14 8.32 -19.38
CA PRO A 183 -11.54 8.39 -18.97
C PRO A 183 -12.27 7.03 -18.85
N PHE A 184 -11.57 5.90 -19.03
CA PHE A 184 -12.20 4.57 -19.07
C PHE A 184 -12.69 4.09 -17.69
N LEU A 185 -11.89 4.35 -16.65
CA LEU A 185 -12.19 3.99 -15.26
C LEU A 185 -11.85 5.18 -14.33
N SER A 186 -12.73 5.49 -13.39
CA SER A 186 -12.55 6.58 -12.44
C SER A 186 -11.63 6.17 -11.28
N GLY A 187 -10.51 6.87 -11.11
CA GLY A 187 -9.63 6.65 -9.95
C GLY A 187 -10.35 6.91 -8.61
N LYS A 188 -11.33 7.83 -8.59
CA LYS A 188 -12.14 8.10 -7.40
C LYS A 188 -12.97 6.89 -7.00
N LEU A 189 -13.69 6.29 -7.96
CA LEU A 189 -14.51 5.10 -7.70
C LEU A 189 -13.63 3.90 -7.34
N ALA A 190 -12.49 3.71 -8.01
CA ALA A 190 -11.54 2.65 -7.68
C ALA A 190 -11.03 2.72 -6.23
N ARG A 191 -10.64 3.90 -5.75
CA ARG A 191 -10.23 4.10 -4.35
C ARG A 191 -11.37 3.83 -3.39
N SER A 192 -12.59 4.29 -3.69
CA SER A 192 -13.75 4.02 -2.84
C SER A 192 -14.13 2.54 -2.83
N SER A 193 -13.95 1.81 -3.94
CA SER A 193 -14.09 0.35 -4.00
C SER A 193 -13.10 -0.35 -3.08
N LEU A 194 -11.81 0.03 -3.14
CA LEU A 194 -10.79 -0.52 -2.25
C LEU A 194 -11.13 -0.28 -0.77
N VAL A 195 -11.58 0.93 -0.44
CA VAL A 195 -12.00 1.28 0.92
C VAL A 195 -13.16 0.39 1.38
N ARG A 196 -14.19 0.19 0.55
CA ARG A 196 -15.29 -0.74 0.87
C ARG A 196 -14.76 -2.15 1.15
N LEU A 197 -13.90 -2.68 0.29
CA LEU A 197 -13.33 -4.02 0.47
C LEU A 197 -12.51 -4.17 1.75
N LEU A 198 -11.76 -3.13 2.14
CA LEU A 198 -11.01 -3.07 3.39
C LEU A 198 -11.94 -3.14 4.61
N TYR A 199 -13.03 -2.37 4.60
CA TYR A 199 -14.03 -2.39 5.67
C TYR A 199 -14.74 -3.75 5.77
N SER A 200 -15.06 -4.36 4.63
CA SER A 200 -15.65 -5.70 4.56
C SER A 200 -14.64 -6.83 4.84
N ASN A 201 -13.36 -6.51 5.10
CA ASN A 201 -12.29 -7.49 5.35
C ASN A 201 -12.10 -8.51 4.20
N LEU A 202 -12.31 -8.06 2.96
CA LEU A 202 -12.21 -8.88 1.75
C LEU A 202 -10.84 -8.76 1.05
N VAL A 203 -9.94 -7.93 1.58
CA VAL A 203 -8.59 -7.75 1.05
C VAL A 203 -7.59 -8.54 1.88
N ALA A 204 -6.79 -9.39 1.23
CA ALA A 204 -5.75 -10.17 1.92
C ALA A 204 -4.61 -9.27 2.40
N ASN A 205 -4.08 -9.53 3.60
CA ASN A 205 -2.95 -8.78 4.15
C ASN A 205 -1.69 -8.88 3.29
N SER A 206 -1.45 -10.02 2.62
CA SER A 206 -0.31 -10.18 1.70
C SER A 206 -0.42 -9.26 0.49
N PHE A 207 -1.63 -9.08 -0.06
CA PHE A 207 -1.86 -8.16 -1.16
C PHE A 207 -1.61 -6.71 -0.75
N LEU A 208 -2.09 -6.29 0.42
CA LEU A 208 -1.83 -4.95 0.94
C LEU A 208 -0.34 -4.71 1.19
N SER A 209 0.35 -5.69 1.77
CA SER A 209 1.80 -5.63 2.00
C SER A 209 2.56 -5.47 0.68
N ASP A 210 2.24 -6.29 -0.33
CA ASP A 210 2.92 -6.26 -1.62
C ASP A 210 2.61 -4.97 -2.41
N ILE A 211 1.40 -4.39 -2.31
CA ILE A 211 1.09 -3.07 -2.89
C ILE A 211 1.93 -1.99 -2.23
N ILE A 212 2.01 -1.99 -0.90
CA ILE A 212 2.81 -1.00 -0.17
C ILE A 212 4.28 -1.15 -0.54
N GLU A 213 4.80 -2.38 -0.62
CA GLU A 213 6.16 -2.65 -1.07
C GLU A 213 6.41 -2.13 -2.49
N HIS A 214 5.49 -2.39 -3.42
CA HIS A 214 5.57 -1.89 -4.80
C HIS A 214 5.58 -0.36 -4.87
N CYS A 215 4.67 0.32 -4.15
CA CYS A 215 4.59 1.79 -4.09
C CYS A 215 5.80 2.44 -3.40
N THR A 216 6.57 1.69 -2.63
CA THR A 216 7.70 2.21 -1.86
C THR A 216 9.05 1.84 -2.46
N ASN A 217 9.06 0.95 -3.46
CA ASN A 217 10.22 0.63 -4.26
C ASN A 217 10.50 1.75 -5.28
N ARG A 218 11.68 2.36 -5.16
CA ARG A 218 12.12 3.48 -6.01
C ARG A 218 12.45 3.07 -7.44
N GLU A 219 12.72 1.79 -7.68
CA GLU A 219 13.01 1.28 -9.03
C GLU A 219 11.72 1.04 -9.84
N LEU A 220 10.60 0.85 -9.14
CA LEU A 220 9.32 0.46 -9.73
C LEU A 220 8.27 1.58 -9.72
N SER A 221 8.35 2.46 -8.72
CA SER A 221 7.44 3.61 -8.57
C SER A 221 8.15 4.91 -8.91
N ASP A 222 7.44 5.86 -9.51
CA ASP A 222 8.02 7.15 -9.87
C ASP A 222 8.54 7.91 -8.62
N GLU A 223 9.66 8.64 -8.74
CA GLU A 223 10.27 9.36 -7.61
C GLU A 223 9.33 10.41 -6.98
N ASN A 224 8.31 10.85 -7.73
CA ASN A 224 7.37 11.88 -7.33
C ASN A 224 6.11 11.34 -6.65
N ALA A 225 5.88 10.02 -6.63
CA ALA A 225 4.63 9.42 -6.18
C ALA A 225 4.35 9.74 -4.71
N LEU A 226 5.38 9.70 -3.87
CA LEU A 226 5.28 10.12 -2.47
C LEU A 226 5.16 11.64 -2.31
N SER A 227 5.71 12.42 -3.25
CA SER A 227 5.56 13.89 -3.24
C SER A 227 4.12 14.29 -3.58
N GLU A 228 3.51 13.66 -4.58
CA GLU A 228 2.12 13.88 -4.98
C GLU A 228 1.18 13.63 -3.81
N MET A 229 1.43 12.56 -3.04
CA MET A 229 0.62 12.21 -1.88
C MET A 229 0.67 13.28 -0.78
N VAL A 230 1.84 13.85 -0.46
CA VAL A 230 1.95 14.87 0.59
C VAL A 230 1.60 16.28 0.12
N ASN A 231 1.63 16.53 -1.20
CA ASN A 231 1.29 17.81 -1.79
C ASN A 231 -0.23 18.01 -1.92
N ARG A 232 -1.03 16.99 -1.63
CA ARG A 232 -2.49 17.11 -1.62
C ARG A 232 -2.95 18.20 -0.63
N PRO A 233 -4.00 18.97 -0.97
CA PRO A 233 -4.52 20.00 -0.07
C PRO A 233 -5.08 19.42 1.23
N ASP A 234 -5.58 18.18 1.19
CA ASP A 234 -6.10 17.45 2.34
C ASP A 234 -4.98 16.76 3.15
N PHE A 235 -3.71 16.76 2.75
CA PHE A 235 -2.66 16.08 3.53
C PHE A 235 -2.42 16.75 4.90
N LEU A 236 -2.29 18.08 4.89
CA LEU A 236 -2.32 18.92 6.07
C LEU A 236 -3.27 20.09 5.77
N PRO A 237 -4.57 19.93 6.11
CA PRO A 237 -5.61 20.88 5.76
C PRO A 237 -5.48 22.18 6.58
N GLU A 238 -6.03 23.26 6.05
CA GLU A 238 -6.26 24.48 6.81
C GLU A 238 -7.38 24.24 7.83
N LEU A 239 -7.14 24.61 9.09
CA LEU A 239 -8.07 24.43 10.19
C LEU A 239 -8.81 25.74 10.43
N VAL A 240 -10.14 25.72 10.32
CA VAL A 240 -10.96 26.94 10.24
C VAL A 240 -11.98 27.05 11.37
N THR A 241 -12.11 26.04 12.23
CA THR A 241 -13.04 26.06 13.37
C THR A 241 -12.34 26.04 14.74
N GLY A 242 -13.13 26.20 15.80
CA GLY A 242 -12.67 26.08 17.19
C GLY A 242 -12.36 24.64 17.65
N ILE A 243 -12.63 23.63 16.82
CA ILE A 243 -12.42 22.20 17.11
C ILE A 243 -11.21 21.63 16.36
N ALA A 244 -10.14 22.42 16.25
CA ALA A 244 -8.97 22.15 15.41
C ALA A 244 -8.37 20.73 15.58
N GLY A 245 -8.37 20.16 16.79
CA GLY A 245 -7.88 18.80 17.04
C GLY A 245 -8.76 17.73 16.39
N ARG A 246 -10.08 17.95 16.39
CA ARG A 246 -11.06 17.08 15.74
C ARG A 246 -11.05 17.28 14.21
N GLU A 247 -10.99 18.52 13.75
CA GLU A 247 -10.86 18.86 12.32
C GLU A 247 -9.65 18.19 11.68
N ILE A 248 -8.45 18.33 12.26
CA ILE A 248 -7.25 17.76 11.66
C ILE A 248 -7.31 16.23 11.61
N ALA A 249 -7.98 15.58 12.58
CA ALA A 249 -8.13 14.12 12.59
C ALA A 249 -9.12 13.63 11.50
N HIS A 250 -10.16 14.39 11.18
CA HIS A 250 -11.16 13.99 10.18
C HIS A 250 -10.87 14.48 8.76
N LEU A 251 -10.30 15.68 8.61
CA LEU A 251 -10.09 16.33 7.32
C LEU A 251 -8.73 16.02 6.71
N SER A 252 -7.77 15.51 7.50
CA SER A 252 -6.46 15.17 6.96
C SER A 252 -6.45 13.82 6.25
N TYR A 253 -5.58 13.70 5.25
CA TYR A 253 -5.43 12.50 4.44
C TYR A 253 -5.04 11.27 5.27
N LEU A 254 -4.11 11.43 6.23
CA LEU A 254 -3.71 10.34 7.13
C LEU A 254 -4.71 10.12 8.29
N GLY A 255 -5.64 11.05 8.47
CA GLY A 255 -6.65 11.10 9.52
C GLY A 255 -7.46 9.81 9.70
N PRO A 256 -8.16 9.35 8.65
CA PRO A 256 -8.98 8.13 8.69
C PRO A 256 -8.19 6.88 9.08
N PHE A 257 -6.96 6.75 8.60
CA PHE A 257 -6.15 5.57 8.87
C PHE A 257 -5.63 5.54 10.31
N LEU A 258 -5.23 6.69 10.85
CA LEU A 258 -4.87 6.81 12.27
C LEU A 258 -6.09 6.63 13.16
N SER A 259 -7.28 7.04 12.71
CA SER A 259 -8.55 6.87 13.43
C SER A 259 -9.09 5.45 13.38
N TYR A 260 -8.48 4.54 12.60
CA TYR A 260 -8.97 3.18 12.44
C TYR A 260 -9.00 2.42 13.77
N GLY A 261 -10.19 1.97 14.15
CA GLY A 261 -10.42 1.21 15.38
C GLY A 261 -11.80 1.46 15.99
N ILE A 262 -12.09 0.88 17.15
CA ILE A 262 -13.28 1.27 17.92
C ILE A 262 -13.01 2.67 18.46
N PRO A 263 -13.84 3.67 18.13
CA PRO A 263 -13.76 4.97 18.79
C PRO A 263 -14.22 4.78 20.24
N CYS A 264 -13.29 4.86 21.19
CA CYS A 264 -13.59 4.71 22.62
C CYS A 264 -14.29 5.95 23.21
N ASP A 265 -14.31 7.05 22.45
CA ASP A 265 -14.67 8.41 22.89
C ASP A 265 -16.02 8.87 22.35
N GLU A 266 -16.49 8.21 21.29
CA GLU A 266 -17.73 8.56 20.59
C GLU A 266 -18.75 7.48 20.89
N PHE A 267 -20.01 7.89 21.05
CA PHE A 267 -21.20 7.07 21.30
C PHE A 267 -20.97 5.60 20.98
N VAL A 268 -21.14 4.71 21.97
CA VAL A 268 -20.96 3.26 21.85
C VAL A 268 -21.46 2.82 20.48
N THR A 269 -20.52 2.63 19.55
CA THR A 269 -20.89 2.24 18.19
C THR A 269 -21.56 0.87 18.29
N PRO A 270 -22.44 0.50 17.35
CA PRO A 270 -22.96 -0.87 17.27
C PRO A 270 -21.85 -1.94 17.23
N ILE A 271 -20.64 -1.54 16.83
CA ILE A 271 -19.44 -2.35 16.92
C ILE A 271 -18.95 -2.42 18.38
N ALA A 272 -18.80 -1.30 19.07
CA ALA A 272 -18.41 -1.28 20.49
C ALA A 272 -19.38 -2.07 21.38
N SER A 273 -20.69 -2.05 21.12
CA SER A 273 -21.66 -2.83 21.89
C SER A 273 -21.50 -4.36 21.71
N LYS A 274 -20.92 -4.83 20.59
CA LYS A 274 -20.55 -6.24 20.43
C LYS A 274 -19.38 -6.66 21.33
N PHE A 275 -18.52 -5.72 21.72
CA PHE A 275 -17.36 -5.97 22.58
C PHE A 275 -17.60 -5.60 24.05
N PHE A 276 -18.44 -4.60 24.30
CA PHE A 276 -18.60 -3.93 25.59
C PHE A 276 -20.08 -3.73 26.01
N GLY A 277 -21.04 -4.34 25.32
CA GLY A 277 -22.47 -4.24 25.66
C GLY A 277 -22.86 -5.01 26.92
N ASP A 278 -24.01 -4.65 27.50
CA ASP A 278 -24.58 -5.12 28.80
C ASP A 278 -25.02 -6.60 28.85
N ASN A 279 -24.57 -7.45 27.93
CA ASN A 279 -24.82 -8.89 28.04
C ASN A 279 -23.76 -9.52 28.94
N GLU A 280 -24.20 -10.40 29.86
CA GLU A 280 -23.41 -11.08 30.89
C GLU A 280 -21.90 -11.16 30.58
N THR A 281 -21.07 -10.72 31.54
CA THR A 281 -19.59 -10.78 31.46
C THR A 281 -19.16 -12.07 30.77
N PRO A 282 -18.64 -12.02 29.53
CA PRO A 282 -18.37 -13.24 28.79
C PRO A 282 -17.34 -14.06 29.55
N LYS A 283 -17.44 -15.40 29.49
CA LYS A 283 -16.46 -16.29 30.13
C LYS A 283 -15.04 -15.87 29.73
N ALA A 284 -14.10 -15.89 30.68
CA ALA A 284 -12.74 -15.35 30.50
C ALA A 284 -12.02 -15.83 29.22
N GLU A 285 -12.26 -17.08 28.81
CA GLU A 285 -11.72 -17.65 27.58
C GLU A 285 -12.28 -16.98 26.30
N ALA A 286 -13.59 -16.70 26.27
CA ALA A 286 -14.24 -16.01 25.16
C ALA A 286 -13.80 -14.54 25.07
N LEU A 287 -13.63 -13.87 26.22
CA LEU A 287 -13.04 -12.52 26.28
C LEU A 287 -11.61 -12.52 25.75
N ASN A 288 -10.77 -13.49 26.15
CA ASN A 288 -9.39 -13.57 25.67
C ASN A 288 -9.32 -13.78 24.15
N MET A 289 -10.11 -14.70 23.59
CA MET A 289 -10.14 -14.92 22.14
C MET A 289 -10.63 -13.69 21.37
N MET A 290 -11.64 -12.99 21.91
CA MET A 290 -12.18 -11.76 21.33
C MET A 290 -11.15 -10.61 21.35
N TYR A 291 -10.52 -10.35 22.50
CA TYR A 291 -9.49 -9.33 22.64
C TYR A 291 -8.23 -9.66 21.85
N GLU A 292 -7.87 -10.93 21.69
CA GLU A 292 -6.70 -11.35 20.91
C GLU A 292 -6.89 -11.06 19.42
N SER A 293 -8.04 -11.43 18.86
CA SER A 293 -8.41 -11.08 17.49
C SER A 293 -8.36 -9.57 17.27
N TYR A 294 -8.86 -8.81 18.26
CA TYR A 294 -8.85 -7.36 18.23
C TYR A 294 -7.42 -6.80 18.26
N ARG A 295 -6.59 -7.20 19.23
CA ARG A 295 -5.18 -6.76 19.33
C ARG A 295 -4.42 -7.02 18.04
N ARG A 296 -4.54 -8.23 17.48
CA ARG A 296 -3.87 -8.61 16.23
C ARG A 296 -4.25 -7.70 15.06
N ARG A 297 -5.51 -7.28 14.98
CA ARG A 297 -5.99 -6.34 13.95
C ARG A 297 -5.37 -4.94 14.11
N PHE A 298 -5.27 -4.43 15.34
CA PHE A 298 -4.60 -3.15 15.61
C PHE A 298 -3.10 -3.20 15.36
N GLU A 299 -2.43 -4.27 15.78
CA GLU A 299 -1.01 -4.47 15.52
C GLU A 299 -0.72 -4.49 14.02
N THR A 300 -1.53 -5.22 13.25
CA THR A 300 -1.41 -5.23 11.79
C THR A 300 -1.61 -3.84 11.20
N THR A 301 -2.66 -3.13 11.61
CA THR A 301 -2.96 -1.77 11.10
C THR A 301 -1.84 -0.78 11.44
N ARG A 302 -1.34 -0.80 12.68
CA ARG A 302 -0.25 0.07 13.14
C ARG A 302 1.06 -0.26 12.41
N SER A 303 1.34 -1.54 12.16
CA SER A 303 2.52 -1.96 11.40
C SER A 303 2.46 -1.46 9.96
N LEU A 304 1.32 -1.59 9.27
CA LEU A 304 1.12 -1.04 7.92
C LEU A 304 1.24 0.50 7.91
N MET A 305 0.64 1.17 8.90
CA MET A 305 0.76 2.62 9.04
C MET A 305 2.21 3.05 9.28
N HIS A 306 2.94 2.32 10.12
CA HIS A 306 4.36 2.54 10.34
C HIS A 306 5.15 2.39 9.04
N GLN A 307 4.91 1.36 8.23
CA GLN A 307 5.58 1.20 6.94
C GLN A 307 5.33 2.40 6.01
N ILE A 308 4.08 2.86 5.89
CA ILE A 308 3.72 4.03 5.08
C ILE A 308 4.43 5.30 5.59
N VAL A 309 4.33 5.58 6.89
CA VAL A 309 4.94 6.78 7.49
C VAL A 309 6.47 6.71 7.42
N HIS A 310 7.07 5.54 7.64
CA HIS A 310 8.50 5.34 7.50
C HIS A 310 8.97 5.77 6.12
N GLN A 311 8.26 5.38 5.06
CA GLN A 311 8.63 5.71 3.68
C GLN A 311 8.46 7.20 3.37
N LEU A 312 7.38 7.82 3.87
CA LEU A 312 7.17 9.27 3.80
C LEU A 312 8.30 10.06 4.48
N VAL A 313 8.76 9.55 5.61
CA VAL A 313 9.73 10.24 6.46
C VAL A 313 11.17 9.91 5.98
N ALA A 314 11.39 8.77 5.32
CA ALA A 314 12.64 8.38 4.68
C ALA A 314 12.89 9.05 3.31
N ASN A 315 11.84 9.47 2.60
CA ASN A 315 11.98 10.17 1.32
C ASN A 315 12.20 11.69 1.54
N PRO A 316 13.28 12.31 1.00
CA PRO A 316 13.52 13.74 1.12
C PRO A 316 12.40 14.66 0.62
N SER A 317 11.69 14.29 -0.46
CA SER A 317 10.65 15.12 -1.07
C SER A 317 9.38 15.20 -0.23
N SER A 318 9.08 14.18 0.58
CA SER A 318 7.87 14.11 1.40
C SER A 318 8.09 14.28 2.90
N ARG A 319 9.32 14.07 3.38
CA ARG A 319 9.71 14.16 4.79
C ARG A 319 9.24 15.45 5.46
N GLY A 320 9.59 16.61 4.88
CA GLY A 320 9.31 17.90 5.51
C GLY A 320 7.83 18.08 5.83
N ARG A 321 6.98 17.85 4.82
CA ARG A 321 5.53 17.99 4.91
C ARG A 321 4.90 16.97 5.86
N CYS A 322 5.38 15.73 5.86
CA CYS A 322 4.94 14.70 6.81
C CYS A 322 5.27 15.07 8.26
N LEU A 323 6.46 15.60 8.52
CA LEU A 323 6.84 16.07 9.86
C LEU A 323 6.02 17.29 10.28
N ASP A 324 5.70 18.21 9.37
CA ASP A 324 4.82 19.35 9.63
C ASP A 324 3.40 18.90 10.00
N TYR A 325 2.88 17.86 9.34
CA TYR A 325 1.60 17.24 9.69
C TYR A 325 1.61 16.72 11.14
N PHE A 326 2.61 15.93 11.53
CA PHE A 326 2.71 15.47 12.92
C PHE A 326 2.87 16.61 13.93
N ALA A 327 3.58 17.69 13.56
CA ALA A 327 3.72 18.87 14.41
C ALA A 327 2.36 19.50 14.69
N ALA A 328 1.58 19.70 13.63
CA ALA A 328 0.25 20.29 13.69
C ALA A 328 -0.70 19.42 14.52
N VAL A 329 -0.74 18.11 14.26
CA VAL A 329 -1.57 17.18 15.02
C VAL A 329 -1.29 17.26 16.52
N ILE A 330 -0.01 17.24 16.92
CA ILE A 330 0.38 17.29 18.33
C ILE A 330 0.07 18.67 18.94
N LYS A 331 0.33 19.75 18.21
CA LYS A 331 0.02 21.13 18.65
C LYS A 331 -1.48 21.30 18.91
N HIS A 332 -2.32 20.88 17.97
CA HIS A 332 -3.78 21.04 18.08
C HIS A 332 -4.43 20.07 19.08
N ASN A 333 -3.70 19.07 19.57
CA ASN A 333 -4.16 18.13 20.59
C ASN A 333 -3.47 18.30 21.96
N GLU A 334 -2.63 19.32 22.16
CA GLU A 334 -1.87 19.47 23.40
C GLU A 334 -2.74 19.69 24.65
N LYS A 335 -3.96 20.20 24.47
CA LYS A 335 -4.92 20.40 25.56
C LYS A 335 -5.46 19.08 26.14
N ARG A 336 -5.22 17.93 25.49
CA ARG A 336 -5.54 16.59 26.03
C ARG A 336 -4.88 16.34 27.38
N ALA A 337 -3.73 16.97 27.67
CA ALA A 337 -3.02 16.82 28.95
C ALA A 337 -3.62 17.64 30.11
N GLN A 338 -4.66 18.46 29.87
CA GLN A 338 -5.28 19.30 30.89
C GLN A 338 -6.23 18.49 31.79
N MET A 339 -6.37 18.93 33.04
CA MET A 339 -7.23 18.25 34.04
C MET A 339 -8.71 18.20 33.64
N ARG A 340 -9.18 19.19 32.87
CA ARG A 340 -10.55 19.29 32.34
C ARG A 340 -10.48 19.59 30.84
N ALA A 341 -9.88 18.67 30.09
CA ALA A 341 -9.82 18.78 28.64
C ALA A 341 -11.23 18.67 28.04
N ASP A 342 -11.56 19.55 27.10
CA ASP A 342 -12.77 19.42 26.30
C ASP A 342 -12.50 18.48 25.12
N PHE A 343 -12.77 17.19 25.32
CA PHE A 343 -12.56 16.16 24.31
C PHE A 343 -13.43 16.34 23.06
N ALA A 344 -14.50 17.13 23.11
CA ALA A 344 -15.30 17.41 21.93
C ALA A 344 -14.54 18.26 20.89
N THR A 345 -13.46 18.93 21.29
CA THR A 345 -12.63 19.78 20.43
C THR A 345 -11.34 19.10 19.95
N LEU A 346 -11.09 17.87 20.41
CA LEU A 346 -9.81 17.16 20.27
C LEU A 346 -9.99 15.91 19.40
N ALA A 347 -8.90 15.40 18.84
CA ALA A 347 -8.89 14.12 18.15
C ALA A 347 -9.27 12.98 19.10
N SER A 348 -9.85 11.90 18.57
CA SER A 348 -10.22 10.73 19.36
C SER A 348 -9.02 10.04 20.02
N HIS A 349 -9.27 9.25 21.06
CA HIS A 349 -8.28 8.47 21.77
C HIS A 349 -7.64 7.45 20.84
N THR A 350 -8.45 6.75 20.05
CA THR A 350 -7.99 5.77 19.06
C THR A 350 -7.02 6.39 18.06
N PHE A 351 -7.36 7.56 17.51
CA PHE A 351 -6.47 8.33 16.64
C PHE A 351 -5.14 8.64 17.34
N THR A 352 -5.21 9.17 18.56
CA THR A 352 -4.02 9.59 19.30
C THR A 352 -3.12 8.40 19.61
N VAL A 353 -3.66 7.29 20.13
CA VAL A 353 -2.91 6.08 20.50
C VAL A 353 -2.26 5.44 19.29
N ASN A 354 -2.96 5.32 18.17
CA ASN A 354 -2.39 4.76 16.95
C ASN A 354 -1.22 5.62 16.45
N LEU A 355 -1.36 6.95 16.47
CA LEU A 355 -0.26 7.86 16.15
C LEU A 355 0.92 7.69 17.11
N MET A 356 0.68 7.53 18.41
CA MET A 356 1.74 7.28 19.39
C MET A 356 2.52 6.01 19.07
N CYS A 357 1.82 4.90 18.78
CA CYS A 357 2.46 3.63 18.46
C CYS A 357 3.34 3.74 17.21
N VAL A 358 2.84 4.39 16.16
CA VAL A 358 3.59 4.60 14.90
C VAL A 358 4.85 5.45 15.15
N LEU A 359 4.72 6.57 15.88
CA LEU A 359 5.86 7.42 16.22
C LEU A 359 6.86 6.72 17.13
N PHE A 360 6.38 5.89 18.06
CA PHE A 360 7.22 5.06 18.92
C PHE A 360 8.03 4.06 18.11
N GLU A 361 7.40 3.33 17.19
CA GLU A 361 8.07 2.36 16.32
C GLU A 361 9.13 3.04 15.43
N LEU A 362 8.83 4.21 14.84
CA LEU A 362 9.82 5.02 14.12
C LEU A 362 11.02 5.40 14.99
N SER A 363 10.78 5.68 16.27
CA SER A 363 11.83 6.05 17.22
C SER A 363 12.63 4.86 17.78
N SER A 364 12.11 3.64 17.67
CA SER A 364 12.70 2.46 18.32
C SER A 364 14.10 2.10 17.81
N LYS A 365 14.41 2.43 16.55
CA LYS A 365 15.72 2.15 15.90
C LYS A 365 16.64 3.37 15.83
N ILE A 366 16.30 4.44 16.53
CA ILE A 366 17.09 5.66 16.57
C ILE A 366 18.38 5.44 17.37
N ASP A 367 19.50 5.73 16.73
CA ASP A 367 20.79 5.86 17.41
C ASP A 367 20.80 7.17 18.21
N LEU A 368 20.89 7.06 19.54
CA LEU A 368 20.90 8.20 20.47
C LEU A 368 22.06 9.17 20.20
N SER A 369 23.17 8.70 19.62
CA SER A 369 24.28 9.59 19.26
C SER A 369 23.92 10.57 18.14
N LYS A 370 22.89 10.27 17.35
CA LYS A 370 22.36 11.12 16.29
C LYS A 370 21.26 12.06 16.78
N VAL A 371 20.82 11.94 18.03
CA VAL A 371 19.82 12.85 18.62
C VAL A 371 20.50 14.18 18.97
N ASN A 372 20.07 15.26 18.33
CA ASN A 372 20.46 16.61 18.69
C ASN A 372 19.67 17.07 19.93
N ALA A 373 20.31 16.99 21.10
CA ALA A 373 19.74 17.43 22.36
C ALA A 373 19.34 18.93 22.37
N MET A 374 19.94 19.75 21.51
CA MET A 374 19.66 21.18 21.41
C MET A 374 18.51 21.51 20.45
N TYR A 375 17.96 20.52 19.74
CA TYR A 375 16.89 20.71 18.76
C TYR A 375 15.70 21.54 19.28
N PRO A 376 15.15 21.33 20.51
CA PRO A 376 14.02 22.12 21.01
C PRO A 376 14.28 23.63 21.11
N PHE A 377 15.54 24.04 21.16
CA PHE A 377 15.96 25.44 21.31
C PHE A 377 16.32 26.09 19.96
N GLN A 378 16.31 25.34 18.87
CA GLN A 378 16.61 25.85 17.53
C GLN A 378 15.40 26.56 16.90
N THR A 379 15.65 27.54 16.03
CA THR A 379 14.60 28.31 15.33
C THR A 379 13.77 27.49 14.34
N ASN A 380 14.34 26.40 13.83
CA ASN A 380 13.69 25.44 12.95
C ASN A 380 13.03 24.26 13.70
N SER A 381 12.93 24.33 15.04
CA SER A 381 12.17 23.35 15.81
C SER A 381 10.70 23.41 15.42
N ARG A 382 10.13 22.24 15.09
CA ARG A 382 8.69 22.09 14.82
C ARG A 382 7.86 22.00 16.11
N VAL A 383 8.51 21.81 17.25
CA VAL A 383 7.87 21.76 18.56
C VAL A 383 8.15 23.05 19.30
N ASP A 384 7.09 23.78 19.61
CA ASP A 384 7.19 24.90 20.54
C ASP A 384 7.17 24.39 21.98
N ILE A 385 8.24 24.71 22.70
CA ILE A 385 8.42 24.41 24.12
C ILE A 385 8.48 25.67 24.98
N THR A 386 8.24 26.86 24.42
CA THR A 386 8.46 28.15 25.08
C THR A 386 7.70 28.24 26.40
N GLU A 387 6.41 27.91 26.37
CA GLU A 387 5.51 27.96 27.53
C GLU A 387 5.41 26.62 28.30
N LYS A 388 6.31 25.65 28.03
CA LYS A 388 6.30 24.36 28.72
C LYS A 388 7.09 24.43 30.02
N THR A 389 6.58 23.75 31.05
CA THR A 389 7.30 23.53 32.31
C THR A 389 8.55 22.69 32.03
N ARG A 390 9.68 23.06 32.64
CA ARG A 390 10.98 22.45 32.38
C ARG A 390 11.57 21.85 33.64
N LEU A 391 12.44 20.86 33.47
CA LEU A 391 13.20 20.30 34.58
C LEU A 391 14.28 21.30 35.00
N LYS A 392 14.14 21.86 36.20
CA LYS A 392 15.16 22.72 36.85
C LYS A 392 15.57 23.94 36.01
N MET A 393 14.63 24.57 35.33
CA MET A 393 14.85 25.82 34.59
C MET A 393 13.56 26.63 34.56
N ASP A 394 13.65 27.93 34.84
CA ASP A 394 12.52 28.86 34.73
C ASP A 394 12.38 29.42 33.30
N LEU A 395 11.30 30.16 33.05
CA LEU A 395 11.01 30.68 31.72
C LEU A 395 12.08 31.68 31.24
N GLN A 396 12.61 32.50 32.16
CA GLN A 396 13.60 33.53 31.83
C GLN A 396 14.94 32.89 31.47
N GLY A 397 15.45 31.98 32.30
CA GLY A 397 16.67 31.22 32.02
C GLY A 397 16.56 30.39 30.74
N ALA A 398 15.37 29.86 30.43
CA ALA A 398 15.13 29.16 29.18
C ALA A 398 15.25 30.05 27.94
N LYS A 399 14.74 31.29 27.99
CA LYS A 399 14.83 32.25 26.88
C LYS A 399 16.27 32.66 26.63
N GLU A 400 17.03 32.96 27.69
CA GLU A 400 18.44 33.31 27.61
C GLU A 400 19.30 32.14 27.08
N PHE A 401 19.00 30.91 27.51
CA PHE A 401 19.68 29.72 27.00
C PHE A 401 19.38 29.49 25.52
N ALA A 402 18.12 29.61 25.11
CA ALA A 402 17.73 29.48 23.71
C ALA A 402 18.44 30.50 22.82
N GLU A 403 18.58 31.75 23.27
CA GLU A 403 19.29 32.79 22.54
C GLU A 403 20.78 32.45 22.34
N LYS A 404 21.45 31.91 23.36
CA LYS A 404 22.82 31.41 23.26
C LYS A 404 22.95 30.20 22.33
N CYS A 405 21.96 29.31 22.29
CA CYS A 405 21.97 28.14 21.40
C CYS A 405 21.80 28.53 19.92
N ARG A 406 21.06 29.62 19.62
CA ARG A 406 20.84 30.10 18.24
C ARG A 406 22.14 30.46 17.52
N THR A 407 23.19 30.85 18.24
CA THR A 407 24.49 31.22 17.66
C THR A 407 25.42 30.04 17.41
N LEU A 408 25.07 28.82 17.82
CA LEU A 408 26.00 27.68 17.91
C LEU A 408 25.71 26.50 16.97
N CYS A 409 24.56 26.43 16.29
CA CYS A 409 24.20 25.19 15.57
C CYS A 409 23.33 25.41 14.33
N HIS A 410 23.83 24.98 13.15
CA HIS A 410 23.10 24.98 11.87
C HIS A 410 22.66 23.58 11.40
N SER A 411 22.92 22.53 12.19
CA SER A 411 22.72 21.15 11.74
C SER A 411 21.35 20.60 12.14
N TRP A 412 20.55 20.30 11.12
CA TRP A 412 19.33 19.50 11.20
C TRP A 412 19.66 18.05 11.54
N ILE A 413 19.00 17.48 12.56
CA ILE A 413 18.94 16.00 12.68
C ILE A 413 17.53 15.53 13.00
N PHE A 414 16.88 15.07 11.93
CA PHE A 414 15.64 14.29 11.80
C PHE A 414 15.26 13.42 13.02
N VAL A 415 16.26 12.79 13.61
CA VAL A 415 16.17 11.81 14.70
C VAL A 415 15.62 12.43 15.99
N SER A 416 15.98 13.69 16.27
CA SER A 416 15.63 14.37 17.52
C SER A 416 14.14 14.71 17.63
N TYR A 417 13.51 14.98 16.48
CA TYR A 417 12.12 15.37 16.40
C TYR A 417 11.16 14.21 16.70
N LEU A 418 11.40 13.03 16.12
CA LEU A 418 10.56 11.85 16.33
C LEU A 418 10.53 11.41 17.80
N GLN A 419 11.68 11.48 18.49
CA GLN A 419 11.76 11.14 19.91
C GLN A 419 11.06 12.16 20.80
N LEU A 420 11.17 13.46 20.49
CA LEU A 420 10.42 14.51 21.19
C LEU A 420 8.91 14.41 20.95
N LEU A 421 8.47 14.05 19.74
CA LEU A 421 7.05 13.83 19.47
C LEU A 421 6.51 12.62 20.23
N SER A 422 7.28 11.52 20.29
CA SER A 422 6.93 10.34 21.09
C SER A 422 6.80 10.69 22.58
N CYS A 423 7.76 11.43 23.14
CA CYS A 423 7.72 11.88 24.53
C CYS A 423 6.57 12.86 24.82
N LYS A 424 6.34 13.87 23.96
CA LYS A 424 5.26 14.86 24.13
C LYS A 424 3.87 14.23 24.06
N ASN A 425 3.72 13.17 23.27
CA ASN A 425 2.50 12.38 23.27
C ASN A 425 2.37 11.51 24.54
N MET A 426 3.45 10.91 25.06
CA MET A 426 3.42 10.14 26.31
C MET A 426 3.09 10.98 27.57
N GLU A 427 3.31 12.30 27.54
CA GLU A 427 2.99 13.21 28.65
C GLU A 427 1.49 13.39 28.95
N THR A 428 0.57 12.83 28.14
CA THR A 428 -0.89 12.88 28.38
C THR A 428 -1.39 11.99 29.55
N LYS A 429 -0.51 11.66 30.51
CA LYS A 429 -0.72 10.99 31.81
C LYS A 429 -1.40 9.60 31.81
N GLY A 430 -0.60 8.62 32.26
CA GLY A 430 -0.93 7.89 33.50
C GLY A 430 -1.73 6.60 33.38
N TRP A 431 -1.17 5.58 32.73
CA TRP A 431 -1.62 4.20 32.94
C TRP A 431 -0.80 3.56 34.05
N ARG A 432 -1.40 3.47 35.24
CA ARG A 432 -1.25 2.33 36.13
C ARG A 432 -2.56 1.58 36.12
#